data_AF-A0A3E1RDN0-F1
#
_entry.id   AF-A0A3E1RDN0-F1
#
_cell.length_a   1.000
_cell.length_b   1.000
_cell.length_c   1.000
_cell.angle_alpha   90.00
_cell.angle_beta   90.00
_cell.angle_gamma   90.00
#
_symmetry.space_group_name_H-M   'P 1'
#
loop_
_entity.id
_entity.type
_entity.pdbx_description
1 polymer ?
#
loop_
_entity_poly.entity_id
_entity_poly.type
_entity_poly.pdbx_seq_one_letter_code
_entity_poly.pdbx_strand_id
1 'polypeptide(L)'
;MNAATHYENANFLRELAESLPRIRPQGHSKSQTDLLQRLADEELAQAQHDDWVREKVAAARADTRPTFSTEEVMARLGARYDRSGRASG
;
A
#
# COMPACT_ATOMS: atom_id res chain seq x y z
N MET A 1 3.00 7.90 11.60
CA MET A 1 3.04 6.46 11.93
C MET A 1 4.15 5.83 11.11
N ASN A 2 4.85 4.82 11.64
CA ASN A 2 5.97 4.16 10.99
C ASN A 2 5.52 2.80 10.46
N ALA A 3 6.09 2.32 9.35
CA ALA A 3 5.79 1.00 8.77
C ALA A 3 5.93 -0.12 9.82
N ALA A 4 6.91 -0.02 10.73
CA ALA A 4 7.08 -0.93 11.86
C ALA A 4 5.80 -1.09 12.71
N THR A 5 5.08 0.00 12.98
CA THR A 5 3.83 -0.03 13.73
C THR A 5 2.71 -0.74 12.97
N HIS A 6 2.63 -0.58 11.65
CA HIS A 6 1.64 -1.30 10.84
C HIS A 6 1.91 -2.81 10.79
N TYR A 7 3.17 -3.23 10.67
CA TYR A 7 3.53 -4.64 10.75
C TYR A 7 3.26 -5.24 12.13
N GLU A 8 3.55 -4.51 13.22
CA GLU A 8 3.21 -4.91 14.59
C GLU A 8 1.70 -5.08 14.77
N ASN A 9 0.90 -4.14 14.27
CA ASN A 9 -0.56 -4.21 14.32
C ASN A 9 -1.11 -5.40 13.52
N ALA A 10 -0.61 -5.62 12.30
CA ALA A 10 -1.03 -6.76 11.47
C ALA A 10 -0.74 -8.10 12.17
N ASN A 11 0.45 -8.24 12.78
CA ASN A 11 0.79 -9.44 13.54
C ASN A 11 -0.09 -9.61 14.77
N PHE A 12 -0.33 -8.53 15.53
CA PHE A 12 -1.24 -8.57 16.68
C PHE A 12 -2.65 -8.99 16.30
N LEU A 13 -3.22 -8.45 15.21
CA LEU A 13 -4.57 -8.80 14.75
C LEU A 13 -4.68 -10.27 14.33
N ARG A 14 -3.64 -10.80 13.68
CA ARG A 14 -3.56 -12.21 13.33
C ARG A 14 -3.41 -13.10 14.56
N GLU A 15 -2.50 -12.79 15.46
CA GLU A 15 -2.34 -13.52 16.73
C GLU A 15 -3.61 -13.47 17.57
N LEU A 16 -4.34 -12.35 17.55
CA LEU A 16 -5.63 -12.23 18.21
C LEU A 16 -6.66 -13.16 17.55
N ALA A 17 -6.73 -13.21 16.23
CA ALA A 17 -7.61 -14.14 15.51
C ALA A 17 -7.31 -15.61 15.84
N GLU A 18 -6.03 -15.97 15.99
CA GLU A 18 -5.57 -17.33 16.29
C GLU A 18 -5.73 -17.71 17.77
N SER A 19 -5.58 -16.74 18.68
CA SER A 19 -5.71 -16.92 20.13
C SER A 19 -7.12 -16.66 20.66
N LEU A 20 -8.06 -16.28 19.78
CA LEU A 20 -9.46 -16.06 20.13
C LEU A 20 -9.98 -17.27 20.92
N PRO A 21 -10.38 -17.07 22.16
CA PRO A 21 -10.38 -18.18 23.07
C PRO A 21 -11.58 -19.12 22.90
N ARG A 22 -11.27 -20.40 23.08
CA ARG A 22 -12.13 -21.49 23.61
C ARG A 22 -12.78 -21.16 24.99
N ILE A 23 -12.84 -19.90 25.44
CA ILE A 23 -13.13 -19.44 26.84
C ILE A 23 -14.59 -19.01 27.04
N ARG A 24 -15.46 -19.05 26.01
CA ARG A 24 -16.92 -18.95 26.21
C ARG A 24 -17.65 -20.18 25.66
N PRO A 25 -18.67 -20.72 26.36
CA PRO A 25 -19.50 -21.83 25.88
C PRO A 25 -20.34 -21.47 24.63
N GLN A 26 -20.40 -20.19 24.28
CA GLN A 26 -20.88 -19.69 22.99
C GLN A 26 -19.64 -19.26 22.19
N GLY A 27 -19.10 -20.16 21.38
CA GLY A 27 -17.88 -19.92 20.60
C GLY A 27 -17.99 -18.65 19.74
N HIS A 28 -16.88 -17.94 19.59
CA HIS A 28 -16.78 -16.82 18.67
C HIS A 28 -17.27 -17.22 17.28
N SER A 29 -18.12 -16.41 16.66
CA SER A 29 -18.62 -16.68 15.32
C SER A 29 -17.49 -16.54 14.31
N LYS A 30 -17.50 -17.37 13.27
CA LYS A 30 -16.58 -17.28 12.13
C LYS A 30 -16.44 -15.84 11.58
N SER A 31 -17.51 -15.04 11.68
CA SER A 31 -17.50 -13.63 11.30
C SER A 31 -16.49 -12.77 12.08
N GLN A 32 -16.18 -13.09 13.34
CA GLN A 32 -15.25 -12.32 14.16
C GLN A 32 -13.80 -12.64 13.79
N THR A 33 -13.47 -13.92 13.59
CA THR A 33 -12.15 -14.33 13.07
C THR A 33 -11.92 -13.78 11.68
N ASP A 34 -12.94 -13.83 10.82
CA ASP A 34 -12.86 -13.30 9.45
C ASP A 34 -12.64 -11.78 9.44
N LEU A 35 -13.27 -11.05 10.37
CA LEU A 35 -13.05 -9.61 10.52
C LEU A 35 -11.61 -9.28 10.95
N LEU A 36 -11.07 -9.99 11.94
CA LEU A 36 -9.71 -9.76 12.40
C LEU A 36 -8.67 -10.09 11.32
N GLN A 37 -8.90 -11.15 10.53
CA GLN A 37 -8.04 -11.47 9.41
C GLN A 37 -8.05 -10.36 8.36
N ARG A 38 -9.23 -9.85 8.01
CA ARG A 38 -9.34 -8.72 7.08
C ARG A 38 -8.62 -7.47 7.58
N LEU A 39 -8.74 -7.15 8.86
CA LEU A 39 -8.01 -6.03 9.46
C LEU A 39 -6.50 -6.25 9.42
N ALA A 40 -6.03 -7.48 9.68
CA ALA A 40 -4.61 -7.80 9.58
C ALA A 40 -4.10 -7.63 8.14
N ASP A 41 -4.88 -8.06 7.15
CA ASP A 41 -4.55 -7.90 5.72
C ASP A 41 -4.51 -6.41 5.31
N GLU A 42 -5.44 -5.60 5.80
CA GLU A 42 -5.50 -4.15 5.57
C GLU A 42 -4.28 -3.43 6.16
N GLU A 43 -3.91 -3.73 7.42
CA GLU A 43 -2.71 -3.16 8.06
C GLU A 43 -1.42 -3.56 7.33
N LEU A 44 -1.33 -4.81 6.86
CA LEU A 44 -0.19 -5.27 6.07
C LEU A 44 -0.11 -4.53 4.72
N ALA A 45 -1.23 -4.36 4.03
CA ALA A 45 -1.28 -3.62 2.77
C ALA A 45 -0.84 -2.16 2.94
N GLN A 46 -1.25 -1.52 4.05
CA GLN A 46 -0.80 -0.17 4.38
C GLN A 46 0.71 -0.10 4.60
N ALA A 47 1.28 -1.06 5.35
CA ALA A 47 2.72 -1.12 5.60
C ALA A 47 3.52 -1.24 4.29
N GLN A 48 3.08 -2.13 3.39
CA GLN A 48 3.72 -2.33 2.08
C GLN A 48 3.62 -1.10 1.18
N HIS A 49 2.47 -0.42 1.19
CA HIS A 49 2.29 0.82 0.45
C HIS A 49 3.25 1.90 0.96
N ASP A 50 3.37 2.06 2.27
CA ASP A 50 4.25 3.06 2.88
C ASP A 50 5.72 2.80 2.56
N ASP A 51 6.15 1.54 2.61
CA ASP A 51 7.51 1.15 2.21
C ASP A 51 7.77 1.44 0.73
N TRP A 52 6.82 1.11 -0.15
CA TRP A 52 6.91 1.41 -1.57
C TRP A 52 6.98 2.91 -1.86
N VAL A 53 6.17 3.74 -1.18
CA VAL A 53 6.24 5.21 -1.32
C VAL A 53 7.61 5.70 -0.87
N ARG A 54 8.12 5.20 0.27
CA ARG A 54 9.42 5.60 0.79
C ARG A 54 10.55 5.24 -0.18
N GLU A 55 10.54 4.04 -0.74
CA GLU A 55 11.52 3.60 -1.74
C GLU A 55 11.44 4.45 -3.00
N LYS A 56 10.24 4.69 -3.52
CA LYS A 56 10.03 5.56 -4.68
C LYS A 56 10.53 6.98 -4.46
N VAL A 57 10.26 7.55 -3.30
CA VAL A 57 10.71 8.89 -2.94
C VAL A 57 12.23 8.92 -2.77
N ALA A 58 12.83 7.89 -2.15
CA ALA A 58 14.28 7.79 -2.01
C ALA A 58 14.95 7.71 -3.39
N ALA A 59 14.43 6.87 -4.29
CA ALA A 59 14.92 6.77 -5.67
C ALA A 59 14.78 8.09 -6.43
N ALA A 60 13.63 8.78 -6.31
CA ALA A 60 13.41 10.07 -6.95
C ALA A 60 14.34 11.17 -6.39
N ARG A 61 14.65 11.15 -5.10
CA ARG A 61 15.60 12.08 -4.47
C ARG A 61 17.06 11.80 -4.83
N ALA A 62 17.40 10.54 -5.10
CA ALA A 62 18.72 10.15 -5.56
C ALA A 62 18.95 10.46 -7.06
N ASP A 63 17.90 10.78 -7.81
CA ASP A 63 17.98 11.14 -9.22
C ASP A 63 18.66 12.50 -9.39
N THR A 64 19.80 12.51 -10.08
CA THR A 64 20.59 13.73 -10.34
C THR A 64 20.22 14.42 -11.65
N ARG A 65 19.23 13.92 -12.39
CA ARG A 65 18.81 14.54 -13.64
C ARG A 65 18.19 15.92 -13.37
N PRO A 66 18.38 16.90 -14.28
CA PRO A 66 17.76 18.21 -14.13
C PRO A 66 16.24 18.12 -14.02
N THR A 67 15.68 19.01 -13.22
CA THR A 67 14.22 19.18 -13.12
C THR A 67 13.69 19.82 -14.39
N PHE A 68 12.42 19.51 -14.71
CA PHE A 68 11.69 20.15 -15.81
C PHE A 68 10.69 21.14 -15.23
N SER A 69 10.42 22.21 -15.97
CA SER A 69 9.28 23.07 -15.67
C SER A 69 7.97 22.33 -15.93
N THR A 70 6.88 22.78 -15.31
CA THR A 70 5.55 22.23 -15.56
C THR A 70 5.18 22.32 -17.04
N GLU A 71 5.54 23.40 -17.73
CA GLU A 71 5.28 23.59 -19.16
C GLU A 71 6.01 22.55 -20.02
N GLU A 72 7.28 22.29 -19.73
CA GLU A 72 8.07 21.27 -20.43
C GLU A 72 7.50 19.85 -20.21
N VAL A 73 7.04 19.55 -19.00
CA VAL A 73 6.39 18.27 -18.69
C VAL A 73 5.10 18.12 -19.50
N MET A 74 4.25 19.16 -19.52
CA MET A 74 2.98 19.12 -20.25
C MET A 74 3.19 18.99 -21.76
N ALA A 75 4.16 19.70 -22.34
CA ALA A 75 4.49 19.57 -23.76
C ALA A 75 4.95 18.16 -24.12
N ARG A 76 5.83 17.55 -23.30
CA ARG A 76 6.29 16.17 -23.50
C ARG A 76 5.17 15.15 -23.34
N LEU A 77 4.27 15.37 -22.39
CA LEU A 77 3.13 14.48 -22.17
C LEU A 77 2.15 14.54 -23.36
N GLY A 78 1.82 15.73 -23.85
CA GLY A 78 1.00 15.92 -25.06
C GLY A 78 1.60 15.21 -26.27
N ALA A 79 2.89 15.44 -26.55
CA ALA A 79 3.59 14.78 -27.65
C ALA A 79 3.61 13.24 -27.52
N ARG A 80 3.62 12.70 -26.30
CA ARG A 80 3.53 11.25 -26.05
C ARG A 80 2.14 10.72 -26.35
N TYR A 81 1.09 11.42 -25.91
CA TYR A 81 -0.29 11.03 -26.19
C TYR A 81 -0.63 11.05 -27.68
N ASP A 82 -0.18 12.08 -28.41
CA ASP A 82 -0.36 12.19 -29.86
C ASP A 82 0.31 11.03 -30.60
N ARG A 83 1.50 10.62 -30.12
CA ARG A 83 2.23 9.47 -30.68
C ARG A 83 1.50 8.15 -30.42
N SER A 84 0.98 7.93 -29.21
CA SER A 84 0.22 6.71 -28.89
C SER A 84 -1.14 6.66 -29.60
N GLY A 85 -1.81 7.80 -29.77
CA GLY A 85 -3.07 7.90 -30.49
C GLY A 85 -2.92 7.62 -31.98
N ARG A 86 -1.84 8.12 -32.62
CA ARG A 86 -1.53 7.83 -34.03
C ARG A 86 -1.03 6.40 -34.30
N ALA A 87 -0.51 5.71 -33.30
CA ALA A 87 -0.08 4.32 -33.42
C ALA A 87 -1.24 3.31 -33.26
N SER A 88 -2.43 3.79 -32.87
CA SER A 88 -3.61 2.97 -32.54
C SER A 88 -4.79 3.14 -33.52
N GLY A 89 -4.61 3.89 -34.61
CA GLY A 89 -5.61 4.11 -35.66
C GLY A 89 -4.98 3.93 -37.04
#